data_AF-B1KP85-F1
#
_entry.id   AF-B1KP85-F1
#
_cell.length_a   1.000
_cell.length_b   1.000
_cell.length_c   1.000
_cell.angle_alpha   90.00
_cell.angle_beta   90.00
_cell.angle_gamma   90.00
#
_symmetry.space_group_name_H-M   'P 1'
#
loop_
_entity.id
_entity.type
_entity.pdbx_description
1 polymer ?
#
loop_
_entity_poly.entity_id
_entity_poly.type
_entity_poly.pdbx_seq_one_letter_code
_entity_poly.pdbx_strand_id
1 'polypeptide(L)'
;MSDWKCEDKEWMKQRKKEWPQYRFNISDALVEVTDLVKDEMEDLKNYFLIGDKSALKTIYKIRSGLLLELWLHPSEDIEVLKQVFNRHREEKTHYCETPAYRVNERNKFYSLAKHRHKVPFKGASRLNGREWVIDQVFMPQTLEEFIAIEGEEQRDFIIGKFCIGPCYEWGDFLTRTERFDTDICVNKIDIWKSAVKLSFEQYKDEKGIVWLIEDLDTFLASNDEKHPKQIKLAQDIIDAINDPEMPQALRDRVAEIRASKYATK
;
A
#
# COMPACT_ATOMS: atom_id res chain seq x y z
N MET A 1 -17.74 -8.44 17.08
CA MET A 1 -18.81 -8.60 16.06
C MET A 1 -18.16 -9.22 14.83
N SER A 2 -18.86 -10.08 14.08
CA SER A 2 -18.33 -10.60 12.81
C SER A 2 -18.26 -9.48 11.77
N ASP A 3 -17.16 -9.37 11.02
CA ASP A 3 -17.07 -8.41 9.89
C ASP A 3 -18.05 -8.77 8.77
N TRP A 4 -18.47 -10.03 8.71
CA TRP A 4 -19.56 -10.47 7.86
C TRP A 4 -20.90 -10.20 8.55
N LYS A 5 -21.59 -9.17 8.07
CA LYS A 5 -22.91 -8.73 8.54
C LYS A 5 -24.02 -9.58 7.92
N CYS A 6 -23.98 -10.90 8.12
CA CYS A 6 -24.88 -11.85 7.47
C CYS A 6 -26.37 -11.60 7.77
N GLU A 7 -26.67 -11.03 8.94
CA GLU A 7 -28.03 -10.67 9.36
C GLU A 7 -28.55 -9.38 8.69
N ASP A 8 -27.66 -8.56 8.14
CA ASP A 8 -28.02 -7.33 7.43
C ASP A 8 -28.39 -7.66 5.97
N LYS A 9 -29.70 -7.63 5.70
CA LYS A 9 -30.27 -7.97 4.39
C LYS A 9 -29.80 -7.06 3.27
N GLU A 10 -29.64 -5.75 3.53
CA GLU A 10 -29.19 -4.81 2.49
C GLU A 10 -27.70 -4.99 2.21
N TRP A 11 -26.90 -5.21 3.26
CA TRP A 11 -25.48 -5.56 3.08
C TRP A 11 -25.30 -6.84 2.26
N MET A 12 -26.05 -7.90 2.58
CA MET A 12 -26.00 -9.17 1.83
C MET A 12 -26.45 -9.00 0.37
N LYS A 13 -27.48 -8.19 0.12
CA LYS A 13 -27.97 -7.90 -1.23
C LYS A 13 -26.93 -7.15 -2.05
N GLN A 14 -26.27 -6.15 -1.45
CA GLN A 14 -25.20 -5.40 -2.09
C GLN A 14 -24.00 -6.29 -2.42
N ARG A 15 -23.56 -7.12 -1.46
CA ARG A 15 -22.45 -8.07 -1.66
C ARG A 15 -22.74 -9.05 -2.79
N LYS A 16 -23.94 -9.65 -2.83
CA LYS A 16 -24.36 -10.53 -3.94
C LYS A 16 -24.30 -9.82 -5.30
N LYS A 17 -24.63 -8.52 -5.35
CA LYS A 17 -24.57 -7.69 -6.56
C LYS A 17 -23.13 -7.40 -7.00
N GLU A 18 -22.20 -7.28 -6.06
CA GLU A 18 -20.77 -7.01 -6.34
C GLU A 18 -19.99 -8.25 -6.80
N TRP A 19 -20.42 -9.44 -6.39
CA TRP A 19 -19.71 -10.70 -6.68
C TRP A 19 -19.30 -10.90 -8.16
N PRO A 20 -20.16 -10.65 -9.17
CA PRO A 20 -19.75 -10.79 -10.58
C PRO A 20 -18.53 -9.95 -10.94
N GLN A 21 -18.42 -8.73 -10.41
CA GLN A 21 -17.27 -7.85 -10.64
C GLN A 21 -16.02 -8.38 -9.94
N TYR A 22 -16.14 -8.82 -8.68
CA TYR A 22 -15.04 -9.43 -7.95
C TYR A 22 -14.51 -10.66 -8.68
N ARG A 23 -15.41 -11.57 -9.07
CA ARG A 23 -15.06 -12.76 -9.85
C ARG A 23 -14.31 -12.40 -11.12
N PHE A 24 -14.84 -11.46 -11.91
CA PHE A 24 -14.18 -11.00 -13.13
C PHE A 24 -12.77 -10.47 -12.85
N ASN A 25 -12.63 -9.55 -11.88
CA ASN A 25 -11.35 -8.95 -11.55
C ASN A 25 -10.34 -10.00 -11.06
N ILE A 26 -10.77 -10.97 -10.25
CA ILE A 26 -9.91 -12.04 -9.73
C ILE A 26 -9.46 -12.95 -10.87
N SER A 27 -10.36 -13.40 -11.74
CA SER A 27 -9.98 -14.25 -12.88
C SER A 27 -9.06 -13.54 -13.88
N ASP A 28 -9.23 -12.22 -14.06
CA ASP A 28 -8.36 -11.39 -14.90
C ASP A 28 -6.98 -11.13 -14.25
N ALA A 29 -6.93 -11.06 -12.92
CA ALA A 29 -5.70 -10.78 -12.18
C ALA A 29 -4.90 -12.05 -11.82
N LEU A 30 -5.58 -13.15 -11.49
CA LEU A 30 -4.98 -14.38 -11.00
C LEU A 30 -5.32 -15.53 -11.96
N VAL A 31 -4.38 -15.86 -12.84
CA VAL A 31 -4.51 -17.00 -13.77
C VAL A 31 -4.85 -18.29 -13.03
N GLU A 32 -4.31 -18.50 -11.84
CA GLU A 32 -4.61 -19.68 -10.99
C GLU A 32 -6.11 -19.82 -10.66
N VAL A 33 -6.88 -18.73 -10.71
CA VAL A 33 -8.33 -18.73 -10.46
C VAL A 33 -9.13 -19.13 -11.69
N THR A 34 -8.59 -18.98 -12.91
CA THR A 34 -9.30 -19.43 -14.12
C THR A 34 -9.42 -20.94 -14.20
N ASP A 35 -8.54 -21.66 -13.50
CA ASP A 35 -8.47 -23.12 -13.51
C ASP A 35 -9.31 -23.79 -12.41
N LEU A 36 -9.92 -23.00 -11.51
CA LEU A 36 -10.74 -23.53 -10.43
C LEU A 36 -12.00 -24.20 -10.96
N VAL A 37 -12.31 -25.37 -10.40
CA VAL A 37 -13.56 -26.05 -10.72
C VAL A 37 -14.76 -25.31 -10.12
N LYS A 38 -15.96 -25.67 -10.56
CA LYS A 38 -17.21 -25.00 -10.13
C LYS A 38 -17.38 -24.94 -8.61
N ASP A 39 -17.06 -26.03 -7.92
CA ASP A 39 -17.22 -26.11 -6.45
C ASP A 39 -16.20 -25.21 -5.74
N GLU A 40 -14.96 -25.16 -6.23
CA GLU A 40 -13.92 -24.25 -5.71
C GLU A 40 -14.29 -22.77 -5.96
N MET A 41 -14.93 -22.46 -7.09
CA MET A 41 -15.46 -21.13 -7.35
C MET A 41 -16.63 -20.76 -6.42
N GLU A 42 -17.45 -21.72 -6.03
CA GLU A 42 -18.53 -21.50 -5.05
C GLU A 42 -17.96 -21.34 -3.64
N ASP A 43 -16.88 -22.04 -3.28
CA ASP A 43 -16.15 -21.82 -2.03
C ASP A 43 -15.69 -20.35 -1.91
N LEU A 44 -15.04 -19.81 -2.95
CA LEU A 44 -14.60 -18.42 -2.95
C LEU A 44 -15.78 -17.43 -2.76
N LYS A 45 -16.91 -17.73 -3.40
CA LYS A 45 -18.13 -16.93 -3.26
C LYS A 45 -18.71 -17.04 -1.84
N ASN A 46 -18.66 -18.21 -1.22
CA ASN A 46 -19.13 -18.41 0.16
C ASN A 46 -18.25 -17.69 1.16
N TYR A 47 -16.92 -17.75 0.99
CA TYR A 47 -16.01 -16.94 1.79
C TYR A 47 -16.31 -15.44 1.64
N PHE A 48 -16.46 -14.98 0.39
CA PHE A 48 -16.84 -13.60 0.12
C PHE A 48 -18.15 -13.24 0.82
N LEU A 49 -19.25 -13.98 0.61
CA LEU A 49 -20.56 -13.58 1.13
C LEU A 49 -20.72 -13.71 2.65
N ILE A 50 -20.19 -14.78 3.25
CA ILE A 50 -20.51 -15.15 4.65
C ILE A 50 -19.30 -15.52 5.50
N GLY A 51 -18.08 -15.50 4.95
CA GLY A 51 -16.86 -15.79 5.71
C GLY A 51 -16.73 -17.25 6.06
N ASP A 52 -17.25 -18.14 5.21
CA ASP A 52 -17.19 -19.58 5.42
C ASP A 52 -15.74 -20.06 5.48
N LYS A 53 -15.29 -20.45 6.67
CA LYS A 53 -13.91 -20.91 6.89
C LYS A 53 -13.60 -22.22 6.16
N SER A 54 -14.60 -23.00 5.78
CA SER A 54 -14.37 -24.23 5.00
C SER A 54 -13.77 -23.94 3.62
N ALA A 55 -14.09 -22.77 3.04
CA ALA A 55 -13.56 -22.28 1.77
C ALA A 55 -12.08 -21.85 1.84
N LEU A 56 -11.50 -21.68 3.03
CA LEU A 56 -10.10 -21.31 3.19
C LEU A 56 -9.15 -22.34 2.58
N LYS A 57 -9.54 -23.62 2.57
CA LYS A 57 -8.76 -24.69 1.93
C LYS A 57 -8.54 -24.41 0.44
N THR A 58 -9.58 -23.93 -0.25
CA THR A 58 -9.51 -23.56 -1.67
C THR A 58 -8.60 -22.34 -1.86
N ILE A 59 -8.70 -21.35 -0.97
CA ILE A 59 -7.81 -20.19 -0.96
C ILE A 59 -6.34 -20.59 -0.73
N TYR A 60 -6.04 -21.51 0.18
CA TYR A 60 -4.67 -21.92 0.52
C TYR A 60 -3.96 -22.69 -0.60
N LYS A 61 -4.70 -23.38 -1.48
CA LYS A 61 -4.15 -24.02 -2.68
C LYS A 61 -3.61 -23.01 -3.70
N ILE A 62 -4.18 -21.81 -3.73
CA ILE A 62 -3.82 -20.76 -4.67
C ILE A 62 -2.50 -20.16 -4.21
N ARG A 63 -1.52 -20.01 -5.13
CA ARG A 63 -0.20 -19.48 -4.79
C ARG A 63 -0.36 -18.10 -4.19
N SER A 64 -1.17 -17.25 -4.81
CA SER A 64 -1.55 -15.92 -4.30
C SER A 64 -2.80 -15.89 -3.42
N GLY A 65 -3.03 -16.98 -2.68
CA GLY A 65 -4.16 -17.13 -1.76
C GLY A 65 -4.24 -16.04 -0.70
N LEU A 66 -3.11 -15.56 -0.17
CA LEU A 66 -3.10 -14.49 0.84
C LEU A 66 -3.71 -13.20 0.29
N LEU A 67 -3.29 -12.81 -0.91
CA LEU A 67 -3.85 -11.65 -1.59
C LEU A 67 -5.34 -11.83 -1.85
N LEU A 68 -5.73 -13.00 -2.35
CA LEU A 68 -7.13 -13.31 -2.61
C LEU A 68 -7.98 -13.20 -1.33
N GLU A 69 -7.47 -13.72 -0.22
CA GLU A 69 -8.17 -13.69 1.04
C GLU A 69 -8.38 -12.26 1.57
N LEU A 70 -7.32 -11.46 1.62
CA LEU A 70 -7.39 -10.05 2.05
C LEU A 70 -8.31 -9.22 1.15
N TRP A 71 -8.37 -9.56 -0.13
CA TRP A 71 -9.24 -8.90 -1.09
C TRP A 71 -10.72 -9.28 -0.95
N LEU A 72 -11.03 -10.53 -0.64
CA LEU A 72 -12.40 -11.00 -0.42
C LEU A 72 -12.95 -10.63 0.97
N HIS A 73 -12.08 -10.36 1.93
CA HIS A 73 -12.45 -9.97 3.30
C HIS A 73 -13.20 -8.64 3.30
N PRO A 74 -14.32 -8.49 4.03
CA PRO A 74 -15.10 -7.24 4.00
C PRO A 74 -14.47 -6.09 4.77
N SER A 75 -13.71 -6.37 5.83
CA SER A 75 -13.14 -5.32 6.69
C SER A 75 -12.18 -4.41 5.93
N GLU A 76 -12.22 -3.12 6.26
CA GLU A 76 -11.24 -2.09 5.86
C GLU A 76 -10.31 -1.72 7.04
N ASP A 77 -10.53 -2.33 8.21
CA ASP A 77 -9.67 -2.14 9.39
C ASP A 77 -8.36 -2.89 9.21
N ILE A 78 -7.26 -2.15 9.26
CA ILE A 78 -5.90 -2.66 9.04
C ILE A 78 -5.53 -3.72 10.09
N GLU A 79 -5.93 -3.53 11.34
CA GLU A 79 -5.58 -4.46 12.42
C GLU A 79 -6.32 -5.79 12.27
N VAL A 80 -7.58 -5.74 11.81
CA VAL A 80 -8.32 -6.95 11.41
C VAL A 80 -7.62 -7.66 10.26
N LEU A 81 -7.23 -6.92 9.22
CA LEU A 81 -6.57 -7.52 8.06
C LEU A 81 -5.16 -8.05 8.38
N LYS A 82 -4.43 -7.43 9.32
CA LYS A 82 -3.16 -7.97 9.84
C LYS A 82 -3.36 -9.31 10.56
N GLN A 83 -4.46 -9.47 11.31
CA GLN A 83 -4.80 -10.76 11.93
C GLN A 83 -5.09 -11.82 10.86
N VAL A 84 -5.82 -11.46 9.79
CA VAL A 84 -6.05 -12.36 8.64
C VAL A 84 -4.73 -12.75 8.00
N PHE A 85 -3.83 -11.79 7.76
CA PHE A 85 -2.50 -12.02 7.20
C PHE A 85 -1.68 -13.00 8.04
N ASN A 86 -1.58 -12.76 9.36
CA ASN A 86 -0.80 -13.61 10.25
C ASN A 86 -1.35 -15.04 10.30
N ARG A 87 -2.67 -15.19 10.45
CA ARG A 87 -3.34 -16.49 10.43
C ARG A 87 -3.12 -17.22 9.10
N HIS A 88 -3.27 -16.54 7.97
CA HIS A 88 -3.03 -17.15 6.65
C HIS A 88 -1.60 -17.67 6.54
N ARG A 89 -0.62 -16.89 7.03
CA ARG A 89 0.81 -17.28 6.99
C ARG A 89 1.08 -18.56 7.77
N GLU A 90 0.43 -18.73 8.90
CA GLU A 90 0.55 -19.92 9.74
C GLU A 90 -0.24 -21.11 9.19
N GLU A 91 -1.50 -20.90 8.81
CA GLU A 91 -2.37 -22.00 8.39
C GLU A 91 -1.94 -22.57 7.04
N LYS A 92 -1.56 -21.73 6.07
CA LYS A 92 -1.23 -22.20 4.71
C LYS A 92 -0.07 -23.20 4.66
N THR A 93 0.91 -23.10 5.56
CA THR A 93 2.03 -24.06 5.61
C THR A 93 1.59 -25.48 5.96
N HIS A 94 0.40 -25.65 6.54
CA HIS A 94 -0.19 -26.96 6.83
C HIS A 94 -0.94 -27.57 5.63
N TYR A 95 -1.23 -26.77 4.61
CA TYR A 95 -2.05 -27.18 3.45
C TYR A 95 -1.27 -27.16 2.13
N CYS A 96 -0.19 -26.37 2.05
CA CYS A 96 0.60 -26.22 0.84
C CYS A 96 2.08 -26.04 1.19
N GLU A 97 2.96 -26.73 0.45
CA GLU A 97 4.41 -26.56 0.57
C GLU A 97 4.90 -25.22 -0.01
N THR A 98 4.04 -24.49 -0.72
CA THR A 98 4.39 -23.15 -1.19
C THR A 98 4.44 -22.16 -0.03
N PRO A 99 5.44 -21.26 0.01
CA PRO A 99 5.52 -20.23 1.04
C PRO A 99 4.22 -19.43 1.09
N ALA A 100 3.71 -19.21 2.29
CA ALA A 100 2.46 -18.49 2.51
C ALA A 100 2.54 -17.00 2.15
N TYR A 101 3.75 -16.49 2.07
CA TYR A 101 4.08 -15.16 1.55
C TYR A 101 5.45 -15.24 0.87
N ARG A 102 5.58 -14.61 -0.30
CA ARG A 102 6.87 -14.29 -0.93
C ARG A 102 6.94 -12.78 -1.13
N VAL A 103 8.12 -12.19 -1.02
CA VAL A 103 8.40 -10.81 -1.45
C VAL A 103 7.77 -10.47 -2.82
N ASN A 104 7.81 -11.44 -3.75
CA ASN A 104 7.21 -11.30 -5.07
C ASN A 104 5.67 -11.25 -5.09
N GLU A 105 4.97 -11.61 -4.01
CA GLU A 105 3.51 -11.50 -3.92
C GLU A 105 3.06 -10.04 -3.76
N ARG A 106 3.79 -9.24 -2.98
CA ARG A 106 3.57 -7.79 -2.91
C ARG A 106 3.86 -7.12 -4.25
N ASN A 107 4.93 -7.53 -4.93
CA ASN A 107 5.24 -7.04 -6.29
C ASN A 107 4.20 -7.51 -7.32
N LYS A 108 3.69 -8.74 -7.20
CA LYS A 108 2.57 -9.26 -8.01
C LYS A 108 1.33 -8.42 -7.74
N PHE A 109 1.00 -8.13 -6.49
CA PHE A 109 -0.09 -7.24 -6.14
C PHE A 109 0.04 -5.84 -6.75
N TYR A 110 1.21 -5.19 -6.67
CA TYR A 110 1.44 -3.91 -7.34
C TYR A 110 1.26 -4.00 -8.87
N SER A 111 1.75 -5.09 -9.48
CA SER A 111 1.55 -5.35 -10.90
C SER A 111 0.06 -5.56 -11.26
N LEU A 112 -0.68 -6.27 -10.42
CA LEU A 112 -2.10 -6.59 -10.61
C LEU A 112 -3.00 -5.38 -10.39
N ALA A 113 -2.75 -4.63 -9.33
CA ALA A 113 -3.43 -3.38 -9.01
C ALA A 113 -3.15 -2.29 -10.05
N LYS A 114 -2.09 -2.43 -10.87
CA LYS A 114 -1.56 -1.38 -11.76
C LYS A 114 -1.34 -0.07 -11.00
N HIS A 115 -1.02 -0.18 -9.71
CA HIS A 115 -0.89 0.96 -8.82
C HIS A 115 0.33 1.79 -9.24
N ARG A 116 0.14 3.11 -9.29
CA ARG A 116 1.17 4.16 -9.46
C ARG A 116 2.26 3.82 -10.50
N HIS A 117 1.99 4.15 -11.76
CA HIS A 117 3.00 4.42 -12.81
C HIS A 117 3.40 3.30 -13.80
N LYS A 118 2.82 2.09 -13.80
CA LYS A 118 3.24 1.05 -14.79
C LYS A 118 2.31 0.77 -15.97
N VAL A 119 0.99 0.94 -15.86
CA VAL A 119 0.07 0.65 -16.98
C VAL A 119 -1.19 1.52 -16.90
N PRO A 120 -1.61 2.21 -17.98
CA PRO A 120 -2.89 2.93 -17.99
C PRO A 120 -4.06 1.94 -17.76
N PHE A 121 -4.88 2.22 -16.75
CA PHE A 121 -6.15 1.54 -16.53
C PHE A 121 -7.28 2.57 -16.71
N LYS A 122 -8.26 2.24 -17.57
CA LYS A 122 -9.46 3.06 -17.77
C LYS A 122 -10.50 2.68 -16.70
N GLY A 123 -10.33 3.18 -15.48
CA GLY A 123 -11.26 2.99 -14.36
C GLY A 123 -10.68 3.51 -13.05
N ALA A 124 -11.49 3.64 -12.00
CA ALA A 124 -11.02 4.17 -10.71
C ALA A 124 -9.97 3.24 -10.07
N SER A 125 -10.14 1.92 -10.17
CA SER A 125 -9.20 0.93 -9.65
C SER A 125 -9.50 -0.48 -10.21
N ARG A 126 -8.48 -1.31 -10.43
CA ARG A 126 -8.65 -2.73 -10.82
C ARG A 126 -9.01 -3.64 -9.65
N LEU A 127 -8.73 -3.22 -8.41
CA LEU A 127 -9.09 -3.94 -7.17
C LEU A 127 -10.17 -3.19 -6.36
N ASN A 128 -10.94 -2.32 -7.02
CA ASN A 128 -12.05 -1.55 -6.41
C ASN A 128 -11.62 -0.66 -5.23
N GLY A 129 -10.37 -0.19 -5.22
CA GLY A 129 -9.83 0.63 -4.13
C GLY A 129 -9.27 -0.17 -2.96
N ARG A 130 -9.49 -1.50 -2.93
CA ARG A 130 -8.95 -2.37 -1.88
C ARG A 130 -7.44 -2.51 -1.95
N GLU A 131 -6.84 -2.19 -3.10
CA GLU A 131 -5.39 -2.22 -3.25
C GLU A 131 -4.69 -1.34 -2.20
N TRP A 132 -5.29 -0.21 -1.88
CA TRP A 132 -4.71 0.78 -0.99
C TRP A 132 -4.72 0.30 0.47
N VAL A 133 -5.83 -0.30 0.92
CA VAL A 133 -5.96 -0.87 2.27
C VAL A 133 -5.04 -2.06 2.43
N ILE A 134 -5.04 -2.96 1.45
CA ILE A 134 -4.21 -4.18 1.47
C ILE A 134 -2.71 -3.82 1.43
N ASP A 135 -2.33 -2.76 0.73
CA ASP A 135 -0.94 -2.28 0.73
C ASP A 135 -0.47 -1.89 2.15
N GLN A 136 -1.35 -1.32 2.98
CA GLN A 136 -1.03 -1.01 4.38
C GLN A 136 -0.79 -2.25 5.24
N VAL A 137 -1.42 -3.38 4.89
CA VAL A 137 -1.21 -4.66 5.59
C VAL A 137 0.17 -5.23 5.26
N PHE A 138 0.61 -5.08 4.01
CA PHE A 138 1.91 -5.55 3.54
C PHE A 138 3.06 -4.58 3.83
N MET A 139 2.77 -3.33 4.13
CA MET A 139 3.78 -2.31 4.34
C MET A 139 4.44 -2.48 5.71
N PRO A 140 5.76 -2.79 5.75
CA PRO A 140 6.54 -2.73 6.98
C PRO A 140 6.43 -1.34 7.60
N GLN A 141 6.46 -1.25 8.92
CA GLN A 141 6.37 0.04 9.63
C GLN A 141 7.74 0.69 9.76
N THR A 142 8.81 -0.12 9.73
CA THR A 142 10.20 0.35 9.81
C THR A 142 11.02 -0.08 8.60
N LEU A 143 12.14 0.63 8.38
CA LEU A 143 13.09 0.30 7.33
C LEU A 143 13.75 -1.07 7.60
N GLU A 144 14.03 -1.36 8.86
CA GLU A 144 14.65 -2.60 9.32
C GLU A 144 13.73 -3.80 9.09
N GLU A 145 12.43 -3.68 9.37
CA GLU A 145 11.45 -4.72 9.02
C GLU A 145 11.43 -4.96 7.51
N PHE A 146 11.53 -3.89 6.71
CA PHE A 146 11.57 -4.02 5.26
C PHE A 146 12.80 -4.80 4.79
N ILE A 147 13.99 -4.46 5.31
CA ILE A 147 15.24 -5.15 4.99
C ILE A 147 15.20 -6.60 5.47
N ALA A 148 14.65 -6.87 6.65
CA ALA A 148 14.50 -8.23 7.17
C ALA A 148 13.59 -9.11 6.30
N ILE A 149 12.58 -8.52 5.67
CA ILE A 149 11.66 -9.22 4.75
C ILE A 149 12.30 -9.47 3.38
N GLU A 150 12.98 -8.45 2.83
CA GLU A 150 13.51 -8.48 1.46
C GLU A 150 14.90 -9.10 1.36
N GLY A 151 15.64 -9.16 2.46
CA GLY A 151 17.02 -9.62 2.52
C GLY A 151 18.03 -8.48 2.66
N GLU A 152 19.08 -8.74 3.45
CA GLU A 152 20.17 -7.80 3.69
C GLU A 152 20.91 -7.42 2.41
N GLU A 153 20.96 -8.32 1.42
CA GLU A 153 21.51 -8.08 0.09
C GLU A 153 20.77 -6.99 -0.70
N GLN A 154 19.53 -6.65 -0.32
CA GLN A 154 18.74 -5.58 -0.93
C GLN A 154 18.86 -4.25 -0.18
N ARG A 155 19.61 -4.18 0.94
CA ARG A 155 19.67 -3.01 1.84
C ARG A 155 19.86 -1.68 1.09
N ASP A 156 20.92 -1.57 0.29
CA ASP A 156 21.27 -0.30 -0.38
C ASP A 156 20.17 0.15 -1.36
N PHE A 157 19.60 -0.81 -2.09
CA PHE A 157 18.47 -0.55 -2.98
C PHE A 157 17.24 -0.08 -2.20
N ILE A 158 16.91 -0.71 -1.09
CA ILE A 158 15.76 -0.36 -0.23
C ILE A 158 15.95 1.03 0.36
N ILE A 159 17.14 1.32 0.89
CA ILE A 159 17.50 2.64 1.44
C ILE A 159 17.33 3.71 0.36
N GLY A 160 17.92 3.54 -0.82
CA GLY A 160 17.78 4.51 -1.91
C GLY A 160 16.33 4.70 -2.34
N LYS A 161 15.58 3.60 -2.48
CA LYS A 161 14.15 3.61 -2.81
C LYS A 161 13.35 4.44 -1.80
N PHE A 162 13.58 4.28 -0.51
CA PHE A 162 12.84 4.99 0.53
C PHE A 162 13.39 6.37 0.84
N CYS A 163 14.62 6.69 0.48
CA CYS A 163 15.16 8.05 0.60
C CYS A 163 14.47 9.00 -0.40
N ILE A 164 14.13 8.50 -1.60
CA ILE A 164 13.67 9.34 -2.72
C ILE A 164 12.25 9.03 -3.19
N GLY A 165 11.84 7.76 -3.19
CA GLY A 165 10.50 7.35 -3.63
C GLY A 165 9.35 8.12 -2.96
N PRO A 166 9.34 8.24 -1.61
CA PRO A 166 8.31 9.01 -0.91
C PRO A 166 8.21 10.47 -1.36
N CYS A 167 9.32 11.12 -1.74
CA CYS A 167 9.31 12.51 -2.19
C CYS A 167 8.42 12.71 -3.43
N TYR A 168 8.44 11.77 -4.38
CA TYR A 168 7.57 11.82 -5.56
C TYR A 168 6.10 11.52 -5.20
N GLU A 169 5.87 10.56 -4.31
CA GLU A 169 4.52 10.12 -3.95
C GLU A 169 3.78 11.14 -3.06
N TRP A 170 4.52 11.87 -2.22
CA TRP A 170 3.95 12.88 -1.34
C TRP A 170 3.55 14.14 -2.09
N GLY A 171 4.29 14.55 -3.13
CA GLY A 171 3.89 15.63 -4.02
C GLY A 171 2.52 15.39 -4.65
N ASP A 172 2.29 14.19 -5.21
CA ASP A 172 0.98 13.77 -5.74
C ASP A 172 -0.11 13.79 -4.65
N PHE A 173 0.20 13.30 -3.45
CA PHE A 173 -0.76 13.27 -2.34
C PHE A 173 -1.16 14.67 -1.86
N LEU A 174 -0.22 15.61 -1.81
CA LEU A 174 -0.46 16.99 -1.37
C LEU A 174 -1.28 17.79 -2.39
N THR A 175 -1.26 17.42 -3.67
CA THR A 175 -1.88 18.20 -4.76
C THR A 175 -3.20 17.61 -5.29
N ARG A 176 -3.48 16.33 -5.05
CA ARG A 176 -4.72 15.68 -5.52
C ARG A 176 -5.96 16.00 -4.67
N THR A 177 -7.13 15.65 -5.20
CA THR A 177 -8.44 16.00 -4.63
C THR A 177 -9.28 14.80 -4.15
N GLU A 178 -8.78 13.57 -4.27
CA GLU A 178 -9.52 12.36 -3.92
C GLU A 178 -8.69 11.29 -3.19
N ARG A 179 -9.38 10.30 -2.59
CA ARG A 179 -8.83 9.05 -2.02
C ARG A 179 -7.88 9.22 -0.84
N PHE A 180 -8.03 10.28 -0.06
CA PHE A 180 -7.15 10.55 1.09
C PHE A 180 -7.19 9.43 2.13
N ASP A 181 -8.38 8.89 2.41
CA ASP A 181 -8.55 7.97 3.53
C ASP A 181 -7.89 6.61 3.31
N THR A 182 -7.75 6.19 2.06
CA THR A 182 -7.16 4.91 1.72
C THR A 182 -5.65 4.99 1.47
N ASP A 183 -5.07 6.18 1.30
CA ASP A 183 -3.66 6.32 0.94
C ASP A 183 -2.69 5.93 2.04
N ILE A 184 -1.65 5.22 1.60
CA ILE A 184 -0.58 4.71 2.46
C ILE A 184 0.58 5.69 2.61
N CYS A 185 0.62 6.77 1.82
CA CYS A 185 1.68 7.77 1.81
C CYS A 185 2.03 8.26 3.21
N VAL A 186 1.02 8.45 4.06
CA VAL A 186 1.18 8.93 5.44
C VAL A 186 1.93 7.94 6.33
N ASN A 187 1.95 6.66 5.99
CA ASN A 187 2.62 5.61 6.76
C ASN A 187 4.11 5.46 6.39
N LYS A 188 4.64 6.28 5.47
CA LYS A 188 6.02 6.15 4.99
C LYS A 188 7.03 7.03 5.74
N ILE A 189 6.57 7.92 6.62
CA ILE A 189 7.40 8.94 7.26
C ILE A 189 8.56 8.33 8.05
N ASP A 190 8.31 7.36 8.92
CA ASP A 190 9.36 6.78 9.77
C ASP A 190 10.42 6.01 8.97
N ILE A 191 9.99 5.31 7.90
CA ILE A 191 10.89 4.63 6.97
C ILE A 191 11.73 5.65 6.21
N TRP A 192 11.11 6.73 5.72
CA TRP A 192 11.80 7.81 5.02
C TRP A 192 12.83 8.49 5.92
N LYS A 193 12.47 8.82 7.17
CA LYS A 193 13.42 9.37 8.17
C LYS A 193 14.64 8.48 8.31
N SER A 194 14.42 7.18 8.47
CA SER A 194 15.49 6.19 8.63
C SER A 194 16.39 6.11 7.38
N ALA A 195 15.78 6.08 6.19
CA ALA A 195 16.52 6.05 4.93
C ALA A 195 17.35 7.33 4.71
N VAL A 196 16.76 8.51 4.96
CA VAL A 196 17.44 9.81 4.85
C VAL A 196 18.61 9.90 5.83
N LYS A 197 18.45 9.47 7.09
CA LYS A 197 19.56 9.40 8.06
C LYS A 197 20.75 8.60 7.52
N LEU A 198 20.50 7.54 6.76
CA LEU A 198 21.52 6.62 6.25
C LEU A 198 22.17 7.08 4.94
N SER A 199 21.41 7.68 4.01
CA SER A 199 21.88 7.88 2.63
C SER A 199 21.62 9.25 2.03
N PHE A 200 21.11 10.23 2.78
CA PHE A 200 20.73 11.53 2.20
C PHE A 200 21.83 12.13 1.33
N GLU A 201 23.08 12.06 1.77
CA GLU A 201 24.19 12.70 1.08
C GLU A 201 24.49 12.13 -0.31
N GLN A 202 24.12 10.86 -0.54
CA GLN A 202 24.23 10.23 -1.86
C GLN A 202 23.13 10.69 -2.83
N TYR A 203 21.98 11.12 -2.28
CA TYR A 203 20.78 11.44 -3.06
C TYR A 203 20.32 12.90 -2.97
N LYS A 204 21.07 13.77 -2.28
CA LYS A 204 20.70 15.17 -1.99
C LYS A 204 20.39 16.03 -3.23
N ASP A 205 20.95 15.64 -4.39
CA ASP A 205 20.79 16.35 -5.66
C ASP A 205 19.66 15.78 -6.54
N GLU A 206 18.95 14.75 -6.06
CA GLU A 206 17.81 14.17 -6.77
C GLU A 206 16.65 15.16 -6.91
N LYS A 207 16.04 15.20 -8.10
CA LYS A 207 14.96 16.14 -8.44
C LYS A 207 13.73 15.98 -7.55
N GLY A 208 13.46 14.75 -7.09
CA GLY A 208 12.34 14.46 -6.21
C GLY A 208 12.35 15.28 -4.91
N ILE A 209 13.53 15.62 -4.38
CA ILE A 209 13.63 16.48 -3.18
C ILE A 209 13.19 17.91 -3.52
N VAL A 210 13.60 18.43 -4.68
CA VAL A 210 13.21 19.78 -5.13
C VAL A 210 11.70 19.87 -5.29
N TRP A 211 11.10 18.90 -6.00
CA TRP A 211 9.65 18.85 -6.23
C TRP A 211 8.87 18.71 -4.94
N LEU A 212 9.32 17.86 -4.01
CA LEU A 212 8.67 17.73 -2.71
C LEU A 212 8.60 19.07 -1.96
N ILE A 213 9.70 19.83 -1.94
CA ILE A 213 9.74 21.11 -1.22
C ILE A 213 8.89 22.17 -1.92
N GLU A 214 8.88 22.19 -3.27
CA GLU A 214 8.00 23.05 -4.05
C GLU A 214 6.51 22.74 -3.81
N ASP A 215 6.14 21.46 -3.87
CA ASP A 215 4.77 20.98 -3.63
C ASP A 215 4.32 21.28 -2.20
N LEU A 216 5.21 21.08 -1.22
CA LEU A 216 4.94 21.37 0.19
C LEU A 216 4.73 22.86 0.43
N ASP A 217 5.62 23.72 -0.06
CA ASP A 217 5.51 25.17 0.11
C ASP A 217 4.27 25.73 -0.62
N THR A 218 3.95 25.19 -1.80
CA THR A 218 2.72 25.52 -2.55
C THR A 218 1.47 25.08 -1.79
N PHE A 219 1.44 23.85 -1.27
CA PHE A 219 0.35 23.33 -0.46
C PHE A 219 0.11 24.19 0.78
N LEU A 220 1.17 24.62 1.48
CA LEU A 220 1.05 25.47 2.66
C LEU A 220 0.54 26.87 2.32
N ALA A 221 0.95 27.44 1.19
CA ALA A 221 0.53 28.77 0.74
C ALA A 221 -0.90 28.82 0.16
N SER A 222 -1.45 27.69 -0.29
CA SER A 222 -2.82 27.63 -0.83
C SER A 222 -3.87 27.93 0.24
N ASN A 223 -4.93 28.64 -0.17
CA ASN A 223 -6.13 28.91 0.62
C ASN A 223 -7.27 27.91 0.36
N ASP A 224 -7.02 26.87 -0.43
CA ASP A 224 -8.01 25.84 -0.73
C ASP A 224 -8.35 25.02 0.52
N GLU A 225 -9.53 24.38 0.52
CA GLU A 225 -9.91 23.43 1.56
C GLU A 225 -8.97 22.21 1.51
N LYS A 226 -8.31 21.91 2.63
CA LYS A 226 -7.30 20.85 2.74
C LYS A 226 -7.86 19.67 3.53
N HIS A 227 -7.61 18.46 3.04
CA HIS A 227 -8.00 17.27 3.79
C HIS A 227 -7.13 17.10 5.05
N PRO A 228 -7.68 16.70 6.22
CA PRO A 228 -6.90 16.53 7.45
C PRO A 228 -5.66 15.64 7.30
N LYS A 229 -5.74 14.58 6.48
CA LYS A 229 -4.57 13.71 6.20
C LYS A 229 -3.46 14.40 5.40
N GLN A 230 -3.79 15.33 4.50
CA GLN A 230 -2.78 16.13 3.78
C GLN A 230 -2.10 17.11 4.73
N ILE A 231 -2.88 17.77 5.59
CA ILE A 231 -2.34 18.66 6.64
C ILE A 231 -1.38 17.88 7.54
N LYS A 232 -1.80 16.69 7.99
CA LYS A 232 -0.96 15.82 8.83
C LYS A 232 0.34 15.45 8.12
N LEU A 233 0.28 14.96 6.88
CA LEU A 233 1.49 14.60 6.15
C LEU A 233 2.45 15.79 5.97
N ALA A 234 1.92 16.96 5.60
CA ALA A 234 2.73 18.16 5.45
C ALA A 234 3.44 18.52 6.75
N GLN A 235 2.74 18.45 7.89
CA GLN A 235 3.33 18.70 9.20
C GLN A 235 4.40 17.65 9.55
N ASP A 236 4.12 16.36 9.33
CA ASP A 236 5.05 15.27 9.61
C ASP A 236 6.35 15.41 8.79
N ILE A 237 6.26 15.88 7.53
CA ILE A 237 7.43 16.16 6.69
C ILE A 237 8.24 17.34 7.25
N ILE A 238 7.57 18.44 7.63
CA ILE A 238 8.22 19.63 8.20
C ILE A 238 8.93 19.28 9.50
N ASP A 239 8.25 18.55 10.39
CA ASP A 239 8.78 18.13 11.67
C ASP A 239 9.99 17.22 11.47
N ALA A 240 9.92 16.29 10.51
CA ALA A 240 11.05 15.45 10.16
C ALA A 240 12.23 16.26 9.60
N ILE A 241 12.03 17.23 8.69
CA ILE A 241 13.14 18.06 8.18
C ILE A 241 13.83 18.84 9.32
N ASN A 242 13.05 19.34 10.27
CA ASN A 242 13.54 20.15 11.39
C ASN A 242 14.02 19.33 12.59
N ASP A 243 13.85 18.01 12.57
CA ASP A 243 14.28 17.11 13.64
C ASP A 243 15.82 17.20 13.81
N PRO A 244 16.32 17.53 15.02
CA PRO A 244 17.74 17.63 15.30
C PRO A 244 18.53 16.35 15.02
N GLU A 245 17.88 15.17 15.06
CA GLU A 245 18.53 13.89 14.75
C GLU A 245 18.71 13.66 13.26
N MET A 246 18.07 14.46 12.41
CA MET A 246 18.22 14.35 10.95
C MET A 246 19.49 15.05 10.47
N PRO A 247 20.11 14.56 9.36
CA PRO A 247 21.36 15.13 8.86
C PRO A 247 21.25 16.63 8.60
N GLN A 248 22.23 17.42 9.06
CA GLN A 248 22.24 18.87 8.83
C GLN A 248 22.19 19.23 7.33
N ALA A 249 22.83 18.40 6.49
CA ALA A 249 22.79 18.53 5.05
C ALA A 249 21.37 18.57 4.46
N LEU A 250 20.39 17.92 5.09
CA LEU A 250 18.99 17.99 4.68
C LEU A 250 18.45 19.41 4.81
N ARG A 251 18.64 20.03 5.97
CA ARG A 251 18.19 21.42 6.21
C ARG A 251 18.91 22.41 5.32
N ASP A 252 20.21 22.24 5.14
CA ASP A 252 21.01 23.09 4.26
C ASP A 252 20.53 22.98 2.81
N ARG A 253 20.22 21.77 2.36
CA ARG A 253 19.69 21.53 1.01
C ARG A 253 18.30 22.14 0.82
N VAL A 254 17.41 22.03 1.80
CA VAL A 254 16.09 22.68 1.77
C VAL A 254 16.23 24.20 1.68
N ALA A 255 17.16 24.79 2.42
CA ALA A 255 17.44 26.22 2.33
C ALA A 255 17.98 26.63 0.96
N GLU A 256 18.88 25.84 0.36
CA GLU A 256 19.40 26.06 -1.00
C GLU A 256 18.27 26.02 -2.04
N ILE A 257 17.39 25.02 -1.96
CA ILE A 257 16.25 24.84 -2.88
C ILE A 257 15.32 26.06 -2.85
N ARG A 258 14.98 26.53 -1.65
CA ARG A 258 14.13 27.72 -1.50
C ARG A 258 14.82 28.99 -1.99
N ALA A 259 16.12 29.14 -1.70
CA ALA A 259 16.91 30.28 -2.18
C ALA A 259 17.04 30.31 -3.71
N SER A 260 17.10 29.14 -4.36
CA SER A 260 17.14 29.01 -5.82
C SER A 260 15.77 29.13 -6.49
N LYS A 261 14.69 29.33 -5.72
CA LYS A 261 13.30 29.30 -6.21
C LYS A 261 12.98 28.00 -6.95
N TYR A 262 13.37 26.87 -6.36
CA TYR A 262 13.10 25.52 -6.85
C TYR A 262 13.75 25.19 -8.21
N ALA A 263 14.80 25.92 -8.61
CA ALA A 263 15.53 25.59 -9.83
C ALA A 263 16.19 24.21 -9.72
N THR A 264 15.83 23.29 -10.62
CA THR A 264 16.51 22.00 -10.76
C THR A 264 17.81 22.19 -11.55
N LYS A 265 18.95 21.79 -10.97
CA LYS A 265 20.23 21.72 -11.70
C LYS A 265 20.23 20.57 -12.71
#